data_AF-A0A7K8LXK2-F1
#
_entry.id   AF-A0A7K8LXK2-F1
#
_cell.length_a   1.000
_cell.length_b   1.000
_cell.length_c   1.000
_cell.angle_alpha   90.00
_cell.angle_beta   90.00
_cell.angle_gamma   90.00
#
_symmetry.space_group_name_H-M   'P 1'
#
loop_
_entity.id
_entity.type
_entity.pdbx_description
1 polymer ?
#
loop_
_entity_poly.entity_id
_entity_poly.type
_entity_poly.pdbx_seq_one_letter_code
_entity_poly.pdbx_strand_id
1 'polypeptide(L)'
;MTASPDYLVILFVTTAGTNGTRLGSDERELLQLLWKVVDLRSKELGHLHDVLVRPDHTELTAECQEITQVDVESLALAPPLEQALRQFNQSVSNELNIGVGTSFCFCTDGQLHIRQVLHPEASKKNILLPECFYSFFDLRKEFKKCCPGSPEISKLDVAAMTEYLNLDKNSPAFPYGASQVEDMGNIILTLLSEPYNHRFSDPERVNYKFESGPCSKMELVDDNAVIRARGLPWQSSDQDIARFFKGLNIAKGGAALCLNAQGRRNGEALVRFVSEEHRDLALQRHKHHMGNRYIEVYKATGEDFLKIAGGTSNEVAQFLSKENQVIVRMRGLPFNVTAEEVLTFFGQHCPVTGGKEGVLFVTYPDSRPTGDAFVLFACEEYAQNALKKHKDLLGKRYIELFRSTAAEVQQVLNRYSSVPLIPLPTPPILPVLPQQFVSPTNIRDCIRLRGLPYAATIEDILEFLGEFSTDIRTHGVHMVLNHQGRPSGDAFIQMKSADRAFLAAQKCHKKTMKDRYVEVFQCSAEEMNFVLMGGTLNRNGLSPPPCKLPCLSPPAYSFPAPATVVPTEAALYQPSMLLNPRTLQPSTAYYPAGAQLFMNYTAYYP
;
A
#
# COMPACT_ATOMS: atom_id res chain seq x y z
N MET A 1 -12.24 35.16 5.98
CA MET A 1 -11.12 36.05 6.36
C MET A 1 -10.60 35.56 7.70
N THR A 2 -9.48 34.86 7.71
CA THR A 2 -8.73 34.56 8.94
C THR A 2 -8.08 35.87 9.42
N ALA A 3 -8.26 36.22 10.68
CA ALA A 3 -7.59 37.37 11.26
C ALA A 3 -6.06 37.13 11.28
N SER A 4 -5.26 38.18 11.08
CA SER A 4 -3.81 38.10 11.28
C SER A 4 -3.53 37.77 12.75
N PRO A 5 -2.56 36.89 13.05
CA PRO A 5 -2.20 36.62 14.43
C PRO A 5 -1.62 37.86 15.11
N ASP A 6 -1.61 37.90 16.44
CA ASP A 6 -0.94 38.94 17.21
C ASP A 6 0.57 38.67 17.32
N TYR A 7 0.94 37.39 17.37
CA TYR A 7 2.32 36.93 17.52
C TYR A 7 2.68 35.89 16.47
N LEU A 8 3.97 35.84 16.11
CA LEU A 8 4.55 34.69 15.45
C LEU A 8 5.45 33.94 16.41
N VAL A 9 5.48 32.62 16.29
CA VAL A 9 6.49 31.78 16.95
C VAL A 9 7.38 31.22 15.86
N ILE A 10 8.61 31.72 15.77
CA ILE A 10 9.62 31.14 14.90
C ILE A 10 9.92 29.76 15.44
N LEU A 11 9.84 28.74 14.61
CA LEU A 11 10.09 27.36 15.00
C LEU A 11 11.11 26.74 14.06
N PHE A 12 12.18 26.19 14.65
CA PHE A 12 13.25 25.52 13.95
C PHE A 12 13.58 24.21 14.65
N VAL A 13 13.84 23.16 13.89
CA VAL A 13 14.17 21.83 14.42
C VAL A 13 15.35 21.24 13.67
N THR A 14 16.19 20.49 14.39
CA THR A 14 17.27 19.68 13.80
C THR A 14 17.00 18.21 14.06
N THR A 15 17.53 17.35 13.20
CA THR A 15 17.41 15.89 13.34
C THR A 15 18.77 15.22 13.44
N ALA A 16 18.77 13.97 13.92
CA ALA A 16 19.93 13.07 13.99
C ALA A 16 20.47 12.66 12.61
N GLY A 17 19.74 13.05 11.56
CA GLY A 17 19.99 12.67 10.19
C GLY A 17 20.33 13.87 9.32
N THR A 18 19.71 13.86 8.15
CA THR A 18 19.78 14.94 7.17
C THR A 18 19.10 16.22 7.68
N ASN A 19 19.75 17.37 7.46
CA ASN A 19 19.21 18.69 7.75
C ASN A 19 19.10 19.53 6.46
N GLY A 20 18.63 20.79 6.55
CA GLY A 20 18.49 21.67 5.40
C GLY A 20 17.41 21.21 4.40
N THR A 21 17.73 21.14 3.11
CA THR A 21 16.76 20.82 2.03
C THR A 21 16.22 19.40 2.07
N ARG A 22 16.89 18.50 2.80
CA ARG A 22 16.48 17.09 2.97
C ARG A 22 15.99 16.78 4.38
N LEU A 23 15.72 17.79 5.20
CA LEU A 23 15.29 17.64 6.59
C LEU A 23 14.15 16.62 6.75
N GLY A 24 14.39 15.57 7.56
CA GLY A 24 13.40 14.53 7.85
C GLY A 24 13.21 13.48 6.74
N SER A 25 14.02 13.49 5.69
CA SER A 25 13.93 12.53 4.57
C SER A 25 14.48 11.13 4.88
N ASP A 26 15.20 10.94 5.97
CA ASP A 26 15.94 9.72 6.30
C ASP A 26 15.40 8.98 7.54
N GLU A 27 14.18 9.31 7.98
CA GLU A 27 13.48 8.68 9.11
C GLU A 27 14.19 8.83 10.47
N ARG A 28 15.17 9.74 10.56
CA ARG A 28 15.93 10.03 11.78
C ARG A 28 15.17 10.99 12.70
N GLU A 29 15.42 10.85 14.00
CA GLU A 29 14.67 11.52 15.06
C GLU A 29 15.12 12.96 15.29
N LEU A 30 14.21 13.80 15.78
CA LEU A 30 14.46 15.18 16.20
C LEU A 30 15.42 15.22 17.38
N LEU A 31 16.39 16.12 17.30
CA LEU A 31 17.41 16.35 18.32
C LEU A 31 17.26 17.66 19.04
N GLN A 32 16.84 18.71 18.35
CA GLN A 32 16.70 20.04 18.94
C GLN A 32 15.40 20.68 18.48
N LEU A 33 14.75 21.34 19.43
CA LEU A 33 13.56 22.15 19.23
C LEU A 33 13.91 23.58 19.66
N LEU A 34 14.01 24.49 18.69
CA LEU A 34 14.33 25.89 18.94
C LEU A 34 13.15 26.77 18.56
N TRP A 35 12.87 27.78 19.39
CA TRP A 35 11.84 28.76 19.07
C TRP A 35 12.12 30.14 19.64
N LYS A 36 11.49 31.13 19.03
CA LYS A 36 11.55 32.53 19.44
C LYS A 36 10.25 33.24 19.10
N VAL A 37 9.73 34.03 20.03
CA VAL A 37 8.49 34.77 19.86
C VAL A 37 8.76 36.09 19.13
N VAL A 38 7.86 36.48 18.22
CA VAL A 38 7.86 37.78 17.54
C VAL A 38 6.54 38.48 17.82
N ASP A 39 6.60 39.68 18.40
CA ASP A 39 5.43 40.53 18.56
C ASP A 39 5.21 41.33 17.27
N LEU A 40 4.08 41.07 16.59
CA LEU A 40 3.78 41.71 15.30
C LEU A 40 3.37 43.18 15.43
N ARG A 41 3.01 43.62 16.64
CA ARG A 41 2.60 45.01 16.93
C ARG A 41 3.81 45.86 17.33
N SER A 42 4.63 45.39 18.27
CA SER A 42 5.84 46.12 18.68
C SER A 42 7.01 45.93 17.71
N LYS A 43 6.97 44.87 16.88
CA LYS A 43 8.06 44.47 15.98
C LYS A 43 9.33 44.14 16.76
N GLU A 44 9.17 43.44 17.88
CA GLU A 44 10.26 43.02 18.75
C GLU A 44 10.39 41.50 18.79
N LEU A 45 11.62 41.07 19.03
CA LEU A 45 12.02 39.68 19.15
C LEU A 45 12.15 39.31 20.63
N GLY A 46 11.51 38.20 21.03
CA GLY A 46 11.54 37.64 22.37
C GLY A 46 12.83 36.90 22.70
N HIS A 47 12.77 35.99 23.67
CA HIS A 47 13.92 35.18 24.04
C HIS A 47 14.09 33.96 23.13
N LEU A 48 15.34 33.59 22.82
CA LEU A 48 15.64 32.32 22.16
C LEU A 48 15.52 31.18 23.19
N HIS A 49 14.70 30.19 22.86
CA HIS A 49 14.61 28.94 23.61
C HIS A 49 15.24 27.82 22.79
N ASP A 50 16.11 27.04 23.41
CA ASP A 50 16.81 25.90 22.81
C ASP A 50 16.64 24.69 23.72
N VAL A 51 15.92 23.67 23.24
CA VAL A 51 15.65 22.44 23.97
C VAL A 51 16.15 21.24 23.19
N LEU A 52 17.10 20.51 23.78
CA LEU A 52 17.51 19.20 23.30
C LEU A 52 16.40 18.18 23.53
N VAL A 53 16.28 17.22 22.61
CA VAL A 53 15.31 16.14 22.64
C VAL A 53 16.04 14.82 22.50
N ARG A 54 15.82 13.92 23.45
CA ARG A 54 16.46 12.60 23.45
C ARG A 54 15.84 11.70 22.38
N PRO A 55 16.62 11.20 21.40
CA PRO A 55 16.15 10.21 20.44
C PRO A 55 16.09 8.82 21.07
N ASP A 56 15.22 7.96 20.54
CA ASP A 56 15.17 6.55 20.93
C ASP A 56 16.39 5.78 20.40
N HIS A 57 16.94 6.20 19.25
CA HIS A 57 18.17 5.68 18.63
C HIS A 57 19.27 6.74 18.63
N THR A 58 20.36 6.48 19.37
CA THR A 58 21.47 7.43 19.56
C THR A 58 22.44 7.52 18.37
N GLU A 59 22.15 6.83 17.26
CA GLU A 59 22.99 6.88 16.07
C GLU A 59 22.82 8.23 15.34
N LEU A 60 23.82 9.09 15.50
CA LEU A 60 23.96 10.36 14.79
C LEU A 60 24.71 10.16 13.48
N THR A 61 24.27 10.83 12.40
CA THR A 61 25.05 10.89 11.17
C THR A 61 26.24 11.83 11.32
N ALA A 62 27.33 11.60 10.57
CA ALA A 62 28.51 12.48 10.59
C ALA A 62 28.17 13.93 10.20
N GLU A 63 27.27 14.09 9.23
CA GLU A 63 26.74 15.40 8.80
C GLU A 63 26.02 16.12 9.95
N CYS A 64 25.20 15.42 10.72
CA CYS A 64 24.52 15.98 11.88
C CYS A 64 25.51 16.44 12.97
N GLN A 65 26.52 15.62 13.27
CA GLN A 65 27.53 15.94 14.30
C GLN A 65 28.34 17.18 13.93
N GLU A 66 28.69 17.34 12.66
CA GLU A 66 29.43 18.50 12.16
C GLU A 66 28.60 19.79 12.23
N ILE A 67 27.31 19.71 11.88
CA ILE A 67 26.43 20.88 11.80
C ILE A 67 25.91 21.32 13.17
N THR A 68 25.42 20.37 13.97
CA THR A 68 24.69 20.69 15.22
C THR A 68 25.63 20.91 16.40
N GLN A 69 26.84 20.34 16.36
CA GLN A 69 27.81 20.36 17.46
C GLN A 69 27.24 19.87 18.82
N VAL A 70 26.15 19.09 18.79
CA VAL A 70 25.51 18.58 20.01
C VAL A 70 26.36 17.47 20.60
N ASP A 71 26.66 17.57 21.88
CA ASP A 71 27.38 16.54 22.62
C ASP A 71 26.45 15.37 22.98
N VAL A 72 26.96 14.16 22.81
CA VAL A 72 26.20 12.92 23.02
C VAL A 72 25.77 12.76 24.50
N GLU A 73 26.54 13.30 25.43
CA GLU A 73 26.25 13.23 26.87
C GLU A 73 25.04 14.09 27.26
N SER A 74 24.96 15.34 26.79
CA SER A 74 23.79 16.19 27.02
C SER A 74 22.54 15.65 26.34
N LEU A 75 22.69 15.01 25.18
CA LEU A 75 21.58 14.36 24.48
C LEU A 75 21.01 13.18 25.29
N ALA A 76 21.86 12.43 26.01
CA ALA A 76 21.40 11.33 26.86
C ALA A 76 20.59 11.82 28.08
N LEU A 77 20.90 13.01 28.58
CA LEU A 77 20.21 13.68 29.69
C LEU A 77 18.97 14.47 29.25
N ALA A 78 18.79 14.67 27.94
CA ALA A 78 17.70 15.45 27.39
C ALA A 78 16.31 14.82 27.65
N PRO A 79 15.25 15.64 27.74
CA PRO A 79 13.88 15.14 27.87
C PRO A 79 13.43 14.40 26.59
N PRO A 80 12.48 13.45 26.69
CA PRO A 80 11.81 12.89 25.53
C PRO A 80 10.94 13.95 24.82
N LEU A 81 10.62 13.72 23.54
CA LEU A 81 9.87 14.67 22.71
C LEU A 81 8.58 15.18 23.37
N GLU A 82 7.81 14.31 24.03
CA GLU A 82 6.56 14.72 24.69
C GLU A 82 6.81 15.77 25.78
N GLN A 83 7.86 15.60 26.57
CA GLN A 83 8.21 16.55 27.63
C GLN A 83 8.78 17.85 27.06
N ALA A 84 9.58 17.79 25.99
CA ALA A 84 10.05 18.97 25.27
C ALA A 84 8.88 19.80 24.70
N LEU A 85 7.87 19.13 24.11
CA LEU A 85 6.66 19.80 23.64
C LEU A 85 5.82 20.41 24.77
N ARG A 86 5.78 19.77 25.96
CA ARG A 86 5.14 20.37 27.15
C ARG A 86 5.90 21.61 27.62
N GLN A 87 7.23 21.56 27.66
CA GLN A 87 8.08 22.72 27.99
C GLN A 87 7.86 23.86 27.00
N PHE A 88 7.81 23.56 25.70
CA PHE A 88 7.46 24.53 24.66
C PHE A 88 6.12 25.22 24.95
N ASN A 89 5.05 24.44 25.17
CA ASN A 89 3.72 25.01 25.40
C ASN A 89 3.69 25.88 26.66
N GLN A 90 4.35 25.44 27.74
CA GLN A 90 4.44 26.22 28.98
C GLN A 90 5.21 27.53 28.77
N SER A 91 6.35 27.48 28.08
CA SER A 91 7.18 28.65 27.81
C SER A 91 6.43 29.69 26.97
N VAL A 92 5.86 29.26 25.84
CA VAL A 92 5.08 30.16 24.97
C VAL A 92 3.85 30.72 25.69
N SER A 93 3.18 29.92 26.52
CA SER A 93 2.04 30.39 27.31
C SER A 93 2.42 31.48 28.31
N ASN A 94 3.59 31.34 28.96
CA ASN A 94 4.11 32.30 29.91
C ASN A 94 4.58 33.60 29.24
N GLU A 95 5.30 33.48 28.11
CA GLU A 95 5.86 34.64 27.40
C GLU A 95 4.77 35.49 26.73
N LEU A 96 3.77 34.84 26.13
CA LEU A 96 2.67 35.53 25.45
C LEU A 96 1.60 36.05 26.42
N ASN A 97 1.68 35.74 27.73
CA ASN A 97 0.60 35.95 28.69
C ASN A 97 -0.76 35.55 28.10
N ILE A 98 -0.86 34.32 27.57
CA ILE A 98 -2.01 33.87 26.76
C ILE A 98 -3.30 33.95 27.60
N GLY A 99 -3.93 35.12 27.57
CA GLY A 99 -5.25 35.38 28.10
C GLY A 99 -6.30 35.10 27.04
N VAL A 100 -7.56 35.41 27.36
CA VAL A 100 -8.66 35.30 26.41
C VAL A 100 -8.47 36.37 25.32
N GLY A 101 -7.97 35.98 24.15
CA GLY A 101 -7.95 36.83 22.94
C GLY A 101 -6.60 37.01 22.24
N THR A 102 -5.48 36.55 22.80
CA THR A 102 -4.17 36.59 22.12
C THR A 102 -4.00 35.38 21.20
N SER A 103 -3.66 35.63 19.94
CA SER A 103 -3.45 34.58 18.94
C SER A 103 -2.00 34.54 18.45
N PHE A 104 -1.47 33.34 18.26
CA PHE A 104 -0.16 33.14 17.63
C PHE A 104 -0.23 32.08 16.53
N CYS A 105 0.72 32.14 15.61
CA CYS A 105 0.92 31.13 14.58
C CYS A 105 2.41 30.82 14.44
N PHE A 106 2.76 29.60 14.05
CA PHE A 106 4.14 29.27 13.76
C PHE A 106 4.64 29.95 12.48
N CYS A 107 5.93 30.24 12.41
CA CYS A 107 6.63 30.58 11.18
C CYS A 107 7.90 29.73 11.08
N THR A 108 8.04 28.98 9.99
CA THR A 108 9.13 28.01 9.79
C THR A 108 9.90 28.30 8.52
N ASP A 109 11.18 27.90 8.47
CA ASP A 109 11.98 27.95 7.24
C ASP A 109 11.53 26.82 6.31
N GLY A 110 10.56 27.10 5.45
CA GLY A 110 9.91 26.08 4.65
C GLY A 110 8.98 25.18 5.48
N GLN A 111 8.30 24.29 4.79
CA GLN A 111 7.33 23.35 5.37
C GLN A 111 7.93 22.10 6.06
N LEU A 112 9.23 21.82 5.92
CA LEU A 112 9.82 20.53 6.33
C LEU A 112 9.78 20.30 7.85
N HIS A 113 10.04 21.34 8.65
CA HIS A 113 10.03 21.28 10.11
C HIS A 113 8.72 20.70 10.68
N ILE A 114 7.59 21.19 10.17
CA ILE A 114 6.26 20.72 10.56
C ILE A 114 5.94 19.40 9.86
N ARG A 115 6.03 19.35 8.52
CA ARG A 115 5.44 18.27 7.72
C ARG A 115 6.28 16.99 7.64
N GLN A 116 7.62 17.09 7.70
CA GLN A 116 8.52 15.94 7.60
C GLN A 116 9.13 15.51 8.93
N VAL A 117 9.19 16.39 9.93
CA VAL A 117 9.79 16.06 11.24
C VAL A 117 8.72 15.91 12.32
N LEU A 118 8.10 17.01 12.75
CA LEU A 118 7.24 17.00 13.94
C LEU A 118 6.01 16.09 13.82
N HIS A 119 5.26 16.19 12.71
CA HIS A 119 4.05 15.37 12.52
C HIS A 119 4.36 13.87 12.39
N PRO A 120 5.33 13.44 11.55
CA PRO A 120 5.73 12.04 11.48
C PRO A 120 6.26 11.49 12.79
N GLU A 121 7.15 12.22 13.48
CA GLU A 121 7.77 11.74 14.70
C GLU A 121 6.79 11.64 15.86
N ALA A 122 5.95 12.66 16.07
CA ALA A 122 4.89 12.61 17.06
C ALA A 122 3.93 11.44 16.77
N SER A 123 3.60 11.19 15.50
CA SER A 123 2.77 10.05 15.12
C SER A 123 3.45 8.70 15.38
N LYS A 124 4.75 8.58 15.15
CA LYS A 124 5.53 7.35 15.40
C LYS A 124 5.62 7.05 16.91
N LYS A 125 5.77 8.10 17.72
CA LYS A 125 5.83 8.03 19.19
C LYS A 125 4.44 8.05 19.87
N ASN A 126 3.35 8.06 19.10
CA ASN A 126 1.96 8.16 19.58
C ASN A 126 1.69 9.39 20.48
N ILE A 127 2.36 10.50 20.20
CA ILE A 127 2.20 11.78 20.89
C ILE A 127 1.14 12.60 20.16
N LEU A 128 0.18 13.14 20.91
CA LEU A 128 -0.81 14.08 20.37
C LEU A 128 -0.21 15.48 20.32
N LEU A 129 -0.12 16.05 19.12
CA LEU A 129 0.31 17.43 18.94
C LEU A 129 -0.82 18.40 19.33
N PRO A 130 -0.49 19.50 20.03
CA PRO A 130 -1.43 20.60 20.25
C PRO A 130 -1.91 21.23 18.94
N GLU A 131 -3.08 21.89 18.97
CA GLU A 131 -3.72 22.48 17.80
C GLU A 131 -2.83 23.51 17.07
N CYS A 132 -1.99 24.25 17.80
CA CYS A 132 -1.08 25.23 17.22
C CYS A 132 -0.13 24.62 16.17
N PHE A 133 0.25 23.33 16.27
CA PHE A 133 1.14 22.66 15.32
C PHE A 133 0.48 22.27 13.99
N TYR A 134 -0.82 22.56 13.83
CA TYR A 134 -1.57 22.29 12.60
C TYR A 134 -1.71 23.52 11.70
N SER A 135 -1.16 24.67 12.11
CA SER A 135 -1.14 25.89 11.30
C SER A 135 0.21 26.61 11.42
N PHE A 136 0.77 26.99 10.27
CA PHE A 136 2.07 27.67 10.22
C PHE A 136 2.22 28.52 8.96
N PHE A 137 3.11 29.50 8.99
CA PHE A 137 3.55 30.25 7.82
C PHE A 137 4.88 29.70 7.32
N ASP A 138 4.95 29.40 6.02
CA ASP A 138 6.20 29.10 5.35
C ASP A 138 6.93 30.41 5.02
N LEU A 139 8.02 30.69 5.74
CA LEU A 139 8.77 31.94 5.59
C LEU A 139 9.28 32.16 4.16
N ARG A 140 9.64 31.10 3.43
CA ARG A 140 10.14 31.20 2.04
C ARG A 140 9.03 31.65 1.10
N LYS A 141 7.80 31.14 1.30
CA LYS A 141 6.61 31.56 0.54
C LYS A 141 6.21 32.99 0.89
N GLU A 142 6.20 33.34 2.17
CA GLU A 142 5.90 34.71 2.61
C GLU A 142 6.92 35.72 2.07
N PHE A 143 8.21 35.38 2.11
CA PHE A 143 9.28 36.18 1.52
C PHE A 143 9.11 36.35 0.01
N LYS A 144 8.79 35.28 -0.73
CA LYS A 144 8.56 35.35 -2.18
C LYS A 144 7.39 36.26 -2.55
N LYS A 145 6.34 36.33 -1.71
CA LYS A 145 5.22 37.28 -1.88
C LYS A 145 5.70 38.73 -1.79
N CYS A 146 6.58 39.04 -0.83
CA CYS A 146 7.14 40.39 -0.64
C CYS A 146 8.21 40.76 -1.67
N CYS A 147 8.97 39.77 -2.13
CA CYS A 147 10.12 39.94 -3.02
C CYS A 147 9.95 39.09 -4.30
N PRO A 148 9.08 39.47 -5.26
CA PRO A 148 8.82 38.65 -6.44
C PRO A 148 10.07 38.38 -7.31
N GLY A 149 11.02 39.35 -7.34
CA GLY A 149 12.29 39.26 -8.07
C GLY A 149 13.37 38.39 -7.40
N SER A 150 13.09 37.80 -6.25
CA SER A 150 13.98 36.82 -5.60
C SER A 150 14.07 35.50 -6.40
N PRO A 151 15.01 34.59 -6.09
CA PRO A 151 15.08 33.26 -6.68
C PRO A 151 13.77 32.45 -6.57
N GLU A 152 13.71 31.33 -7.29
CA GLU A 152 12.62 30.35 -7.16
C GLU A 152 12.56 29.78 -5.73
N ILE A 153 11.35 29.47 -5.25
CA ILE A 153 11.11 29.00 -3.86
C ILE A 153 11.98 27.79 -3.49
N SER A 154 12.22 26.89 -4.44
CA SER A 154 13.05 25.69 -4.25
C SER A 154 14.54 26.00 -3.99
N LYS A 155 14.99 27.21 -4.32
CA LYS A 155 16.36 27.69 -4.10
C LYS A 155 16.47 28.70 -2.95
N LEU A 156 15.34 29.08 -2.35
CA LEU A 156 15.34 29.94 -1.18
C LEU A 156 15.62 29.11 0.07
N ASP A 157 16.53 29.61 0.89
CA ASP A 157 16.77 29.22 2.28
C ASP A 157 17.03 30.50 3.10
N VAL A 158 17.23 30.36 4.42
CA VAL A 158 17.49 31.51 5.31
C VAL A 158 18.72 32.30 4.85
N ALA A 159 19.79 31.62 4.43
CA ALA A 159 21.01 32.28 3.97
C ALA A 159 20.76 33.12 2.71
N ALA A 160 20.08 32.58 1.70
CA ALA A 160 19.73 33.30 0.49
C ALA A 160 18.80 34.49 0.77
N MET A 161 17.87 34.36 1.70
CA MET A 161 16.97 35.46 2.10
C MET A 161 17.73 36.58 2.82
N THR A 162 18.62 36.25 3.76
CA THR A 162 19.46 37.25 4.45
C THR A 162 20.38 37.99 3.48
N GLU A 163 20.99 37.28 2.53
CA GLU A 163 21.84 37.87 1.49
C GLU A 163 21.04 38.82 0.59
N TYR A 164 19.85 38.41 0.15
CA TYR A 164 18.98 39.25 -0.68
C TYR A 164 18.56 40.54 0.04
N LEU A 165 18.31 40.48 1.35
CA LEU A 165 17.94 41.63 2.17
C LEU A 165 19.14 42.47 2.63
N ASN A 166 20.38 42.06 2.33
CA ASN A 166 21.61 42.68 2.82
C ASN A 166 21.64 42.78 4.37
N LEU A 167 21.21 41.72 5.06
CA LEU A 167 21.28 41.67 6.52
C LEU A 167 22.71 41.34 6.96
N ASP A 168 23.27 42.17 7.83
CA ASP A 168 24.61 41.96 8.38
C ASP A 168 24.68 40.68 9.21
N LYS A 169 25.64 39.80 8.90
CA LYS A 169 25.95 38.59 9.70
C LYS A 169 26.72 38.90 10.98
N ASN A 170 26.46 40.05 11.62
CA ASN A 170 27.16 40.46 12.84
C ASN A 170 26.70 39.69 14.10
N SER A 171 26.05 38.55 13.92
CA SER A 171 25.62 37.71 15.04
C SER A 171 26.84 37.07 15.74
N PRO A 172 26.81 36.93 17.07
CA PRO A 172 27.71 36.06 17.82
C PRO A 172 27.86 34.69 17.14
N ALA A 173 28.97 33.98 17.42
CA ALA A 173 29.15 32.59 17.00
C ALA A 173 28.14 31.68 17.74
N PHE A 174 26.88 31.72 17.28
CA PHE A 174 25.82 30.87 17.78
C PHE A 174 25.94 29.46 17.17
N PRO A 175 25.52 28.43 17.91
CA PRO A 175 25.28 27.11 17.33
C PRO A 175 24.34 27.21 16.13
N TYR A 176 24.51 26.31 15.15
CA TYR A 176 23.82 26.38 13.86
C TYR A 176 22.31 26.68 13.96
N GLY A 177 21.58 25.93 14.80
CA GLY A 177 20.12 26.12 14.96
C GLY A 177 19.75 27.49 15.52
N ALA A 178 20.51 28.00 16.49
CA ALA A 178 20.30 29.32 17.07
C ALA A 178 20.54 30.44 16.05
N SER A 179 21.60 30.32 15.24
CA SER A 179 21.85 31.26 14.13
C SER A 179 20.68 31.30 13.14
N GLN A 180 20.10 30.15 12.78
CA GLN A 180 18.95 30.08 11.88
C GLN A 180 17.74 30.82 12.44
N VAL A 181 17.41 30.62 13.73
CA VAL A 181 16.28 31.30 14.38
C VAL A 181 16.48 32.81 14.46
N GLU A 182 17.69 33.27 14.76
CA GLU A 182 18.02 34.70 14.78
C GLU A 182 17.88 35.33 13.39
N ASP A 183 18.44 34.69 12.36
CA ASP A 183 18.37 35.16 10.99
C ASP A 183 16.92 35.20 10.47
N MET A 184 16.13 34.16 10.77
CA MET A 184 14.68 34.14 10.49
C MET A 184 13.96 35.30 11.17
N GLY A 185 14.30 35.61 12.43
CA GLY A 185 13.75 36.75 13.15
C GLY A 185 14.04 38.08 12.47
N ASN A 186 15.29 38.29 12.08
CA ASN A 186 15.71 39.50 11.36
C ASN A 186 15.02 39.64 9.99
N ILE A 187 14.83 38.53 9.26
CA ILE A 187 14.05 38.52 8.02
C ILE A 187 12.60 38.94 8.31
N ILE A 188 11.94 38.33 9.30
CA ILE A 188 10.55 38.64 9.65
C ILE A 188 10.41 40.11 10.04
N LEU A 189 11.28 40.65 10.90
CA LEU A 189 11.26 42.06 11.29
C LEU A 189 11.42 43.01 10.08
N THR A 190 12.26 42.62 9.13
CA THR A 190 12.47 43.35 7.87
C THR A 190 11.21 43.33 7.01
N LEU A 191 10.58 42.16 6.85
CA LEU A 191 9.33 42.02 6.10
C LEU A 191 8.18 42.83 6.73
N LEU A 192 8.14 42.96 8.06
CA LEU A 192 7.13 43.75 8.77
C LEU A 192 7.37 45.26 8.66
N SER A 193 8.57 45.68 8.27
CA SER A 193 8.99 47.08 8.21
C SER A 193 8.89 47.66 6.80
N GLU A 194 8.98 48.97 6.68
CA GLU A 194 9.12 49.63 5.37
C GLU A 194 10.39 49.11 4.68
N PRO A 195 10.35 48.83 3.36
CA PRO A 195 9.28 49.14 2.41
C PRO A 195 8.21 48.04 2.23
N TYR A 196 8.33 46.89 2.91
CA TYR A 196 7.52 45.70 2.63
C TYR A 196 6.14 45.72 3.32
N ASN A 197 6.08 46.15 4.58
CA ASN A 197 4.84 46.20 5.40
C ASN A 197 3.98 44.92 5.33
N HIS A 198 4.63 43.76 5.30
CA HIS A 198 3.97 42.49 5.10
C HIS A 198 2.99 42.16 6.22
N ARG A 199 1.90 41.46 5.87
CA ARG A 199 0.90 40.96 6.83
C ARG A 199 0.65 39.47 6.65
N PHE A 200 1.03 38.71 7.67
CA PHE A 200 0.76 37.28 7.78
C PHE A 200 -0.75 37.04 8.00
N SER A 201 -1.42 36.37 7.06
CA SER A 201 -2.89 36.23 7.08
C SER A 201 -3.43 34.88 6.57
N ASP A 202 -2.69 34.21 5.69
CA ASP A 202 -3.07 32.93 5.09
C ASP A 202 -2.05 31.82 5.45
N PRO A 203 -2.14 31.26 6.67
CA PRO A 203 -1.21 30.21 7.09
C PRO A 203 -1.54 28.89 6.41
N GLU A 204 -0.50 28.11 6.15
CA GLU A 204 -0.65 26.72 5.77
C GLU A 204 -1.32 25.90 6.88
N ARG A 205 -1.98 24.81 6.46
CA ARG A 205 -2.67 23.89 7.37
C ARG A 205 -2.22 22.46 7.16
N VAL A 206 -2.19 21.71 8.27
CA VAL A 206 -2.09 20.26 8.30
C VAL A 206 -3.44 19.69 8.73
N ASN A 207 -3.95 18.67 8.03
CA ASN A 207 -5.22 18.05 8.39
C ASN A 207 -5.08 17.24 9.69
N TYR A 208 -5.98 17.49 10.65
CA TYR A 208 -5.98 16.78 11.93
C TYR A 208 -6.20 15.27 11.74
N LYS A 209 -7.15 14.92 10.89
CA LYS A 209 -7.56 13.56 10.59
C LYS A 209 -7.68 13.37 9.07
N PHE A 210 -7.42 12.15 8.61
CA PHE A 210 -7.74 11.75 7.26
C PHE A 210 -9.24 11.44 7.14
N GLU A 211 -9.86 11.94 6.07
CA GLU A 211 -11.27 11.72 5.79
C GLU A 211 -11.40 10.63 4.72
N SER A 212 -11.85 9.45 5.13
CA SER A 212 -12.27 8.40 4.20
C SER A 212 -13.53 8.85 3.44
N GLY A 213 -13.67 8.42 2.19
CA GLY A 213 -14.84 8.78 1.39
C GLY A 213 -14.78 8.19 -0.02
N PRO A 214 -15.92 8.18 -0.74
CA PRO A 214 -15.95 7.78 -2.14
C PRO A 214 -15.25 8.81 -3.03
N CYS A 215 -14.72 8.34 -4.16
CA CYS A 215 -14.23 9.19 -5.24
C CYS A 215 -15.11 8.99 -6.48
N SER A 216 -15.53 10.10 -7.08
CA SER A 216 -16.36 10.05 -8.30
C SER A 216 -15.47 9.84 -9.52
N LYS A 217 -15.90 9.02 -10.47
CA LYS A 217 -15.20 8.89 -11.75
C LYS A 217 -15.18 10.20 -12.58
N MET A 218 -16.10 11.13 -12.30
CA MET A 218 -16.15 12.45 -12.94
C MET A 218 -15.26 13.49 -12.25
N GLU A 219 -14.63 13.12 -11.13
CA GLU A 219 -13.76 14.03 -10.39
C GLU A 219 -12.46 14.27 -11.16
N LEU A 220 -12.07 15.55 -11.29
CA LEU A 220 -10.77 15.90 -11.87
C LEU A 220 -9.68 15.67 -10.84
N VAL A 221 -8.81 14.71 -11.13
CA VAL A 221 -7.62 14.40 -10.33
C VAL A 221 -6.40 14.92 -11.05
N ASP A 222 -5.64 15.78 -10.39
CA ASP A 222 -4.34 16.25 -10.89
C ASP A 222 -3.34 15.08 -10.96
N ASP A 223 -2.78 14.84 -12.14
CA ASP A 223 -1.76 13.82 -12.38
C ASP A 223 -0.50 14.04 -11.53
N ASN A 224 -0.22 15.28 -11.14
CA ASN A 224 0.93 15.59 -10.33
C ASN A 224 0.69 15.44 -8.82
N ALA A 225 -0.54 15.13 -8.39
CA ALA A 225 -0.89 15.00 -6.98
C ALA A 225 -0.99 13.54 -6.48
N VAL A 226 -0.63 12.55 -7.31
CA VAL A 226 -0.80 11.12 -6.98
C VAL A 226 0.53 10.39 -6.84
N ILE A 227 0.61 9.51 -5.83
CA ILE A 227 1.68 8.49 -5.71
C ILE A 227 1.11 7.08 -5.74
N ARG A 228 1.99 6.13 -6.06
CA ARG A 228 1.80 4.70 -5.82
C ARG A 228 2.74 4.25 -4.70
N ALA A 229 2.17 3.71 -3.63
CA ALA A 229 2.90 3.08 -2.54
C ALA A 229 2.87 1.57 -2.72
N ARG A 230 4.04 0.90 -2.60
CA ARG A 230 4.18 -0.56 -2.66
C ARG A 230 4.86 -1.10 -1.41
N GLY A 231 4.60 -2.37 -1.12
CA GLY A 231 5.20 -3.07 0.01
C GLY A 231 4.40 -2.98 1.31
N LEU A 232 3.17 -2.44 1.24
CA LEU A 232 2.29 -2.30 2.40
C LEU A 232 2.04 -3.68 3.06
N PRO A 233 2.05 -3.76 4.40
CA PRO A 233 1.52 -4.92 5.12
C PRO A 233 0.11 -5.29 4.60
N TRP A 234 -0.17 -6.58 4.43
CA TRP A 234 -1.46 -7.01 3.86
C TRP A 234 -2.68 -6.61 4.71
N GLN A 235 -2.49 -6.35 6.00
CA GLN A 235 -3.55 -5.91 6.90
C GLN A 235 -3.73 -4.38 6.93
N SER A 236 -2.83 -3.60 6.31
CA SER A 236 -2.89 -2.14 6.32
C SER A 236 -4.23 -1.59 5.84
N SER A 237 -4.69 -0.56 6.54
CA SER A 237 -5.87 0.24 6.20
C SER A 237 -5.48 1.56 5.53
N ASP A 238 -6.46 2.29 5.01
CA ASP A 238 -6.31 3.68 4.61
C ASP A 238 -5.83 4.58 5.77
N GLN A 239 -6.25 4.30 7.00
CA GLN A 239 -5.78 5.02 8.18
C GLN A 239 -4.29 4.75 8.48
N ASP A 240 -3.79 3.54 8.19
CA ASP A 240 -2.36 3.22 8.32
C ASP A 240 -1.54 3.94 7.25
N ILE A 241 -2.06 4.04 6.02
CA ILE A 241 -1.48 4.85 4.95
C ILE A 241 -1.44 6.33 5.36
N ALA A 242 -2.55 6.86 5.87
CA ALA A 242 -2.63 8.23 6.34
C ALA A 242 -1.68 8.50 7.51
N ARG A 243 -1.46 7.52 8.39
CA ARG A 243 -0.47 7.60 9.47
C ARG A 243 0.96 7.64 8.91
N PHE A 244 1.27 6.81 7.91
CA PHE A 244 2.58 6.82 7.26
C PHE A 244 2.89 8.16 6.55
N PHE A 245 1.88 8.80 5.97
CA PHE A 245 2.00 10.12 5.35
C PHE A 245 1.57 11.29 6.26
N LYS A 246 1.58 11.10 7.60
CA LYS A 246 1.20 12.16 8.55
C LYS A 246 2.03 13.43 8.33
N GLY A 247 1.38 14.59 8.42
CA GLY A 247 1.97 15.90 8.08
C GLY A 247 1.68 16.36 6.66
N LEU A 248 1.34 15.43 5.76
CA LEU A 248 0.95 15.71 4.38
C LEU A 248 -0.57 15.58 4.24
N ASN A 249 -1.20 16.54 3.56
CA ASN A 249 -2.65 16.52 3.40
C ASN A 249 -3.03 15.61 2.23
N ILE A 250 -3.58 14.44 2.56
CA ILE A 250 -4.28 13.54 1.63
C ILE A 250 -5.69 14.10 1.41
N ALA A 251 -6.15 14.09 0.16
CA ALA A 251 -7.51 14.51 -0.18
C ALA A 251 -8.57 13.58 0.45
N LYS A 252 -9.81 14.05 0.62
CA LYS A 252 -10.93 13.19 1.09
C LYS A 252 -11.09 12.00 0.15
N GLY A 253 -11.14 10.78 0.69
CA GLY A 253 -11.17 9.55 -0.10
C GLY A 253 -9.90 9.28 -0.91
N GLY A 254 -8.85 10.05 -0.70
CA GLY A 254 -7.60 10.03 -1.46
C GLY A 254 -6.68 8.84 -1.18
N ALA A 255 -7.14 7.78 -0.51
CA ALA A 255 -6.36 6.58 -0.26
C ALA A 255 -7.09 5.34 -0.79
N ALA A 256 -6.52 4.71 -1.83
CA ALA A 256 -7.11 3.59 -2.54
C ALA A 256 -6.21 2.36 -2.49
N LEU A 257 -6.62 1.33 -1.74
CA LEU A 257 -5.93 0.04 -1.70
C LEU A 257 -6.17 -0.73 -3.00
N CYS A 258 -5.11 -1.27 -3.59
CA CYS A 258 -5.20 -2.06 -4.81
C CYS A 258 -5.52 -3.52 -4.51
N LEU A 259 -6.43 -4.11 -5.29
CA LEU A 259 -6.75 -5.53 -5.24
C LEU A 259 -6.15 -6.30 -6.43
N ASN A 260 -5.72 -7.53 -6.20
CA ASN A 260 -5.33 -8.47 -7.25
C ASN A 260 -6.55 -9.03 -8.00
N ALA A 261 -6.33 -9.86 -9.02
CA ALA A 261 -7.40 -10.49 -9.80
C ALA A 261 -8.38 -11.32 -8.94
N GLN A 262 -7.90 -11.93 -7.84
CA GLN A 262 -8.72 -12.69 -6.89
C GLN A 262 -9.40 -11.81 -5.82
N GLY A 263 -9.31 -10.49 -5.93
CA GLY A 263 -9.89 -9.55 -4.98
C GLY A 263 -9.21 -9.51 -3.62
N ARG A 264 -8.00 -10.03 -3.49
CA ARG A 264 -7.17 -9.90 -2.29
C ARG A 264 -6.27 -8.66 -2.43
N ARG A 265 -5.92 -8.05 -1.30
CA ARG A 265 -4.97 -6.93 -1.27
C ARG A 265 -3.63 -7.38 -1.82
N ASN A 266 -3.04 -6.61 -2.72
CA ASN A 266 -1.75 -6.93 -3.35
C ASN A 266 -0.54 -6.28 -2.64
N GLY A 267 -0.78 -5.50 -1.57
CA GLY A 267 0.27 -4.74 -0.87
C GLY A 267 0.64 -3.43 -1.58
N GLU A 268 -0.22 -2.92 -2.44
CA GLU A 268 -0.07 -1.63 -3.11
C GLU A 268 -1.26 -0.71 -2.82
N ALA A 269 -1.02 0.60 -2.88
CA ALA A 269 -2.03 1.63 -2.78
C ALA A 269 -1.72 2.81 -3.70
N LEU A 270 -2.76 3.50 -4.14
CA LEU A 270 -2.65 4.83 -4.76
C LEU A 270 -3.11 5.88 -3.76
N VAL A 271 -2.35 6.95 -3.63
CA VAL A 271 -2.63 8.03 -2.68
C VAL A 271 -2.64 9.36 -3.41
N ARG A 272 -3.75 10.09 -3.29
CA ARG A 272 -3.97 11.42 -3.84
C ARG A 272 -3.83 12.47 -2.75
N PHE A 273 -2.87 13.36 -2.92
CA PHE A 273 -2.68 14.52 -2.07
C PHE A 273 -3.50 15.72 -2.57
N VAL A 274 -3.62 16.75 -1.73
CA VAL A 274 -4.30 18.01 -2.11
C VAL A 274 -3.46 18.87 -3.07
N SER A 275 -2.16 18.61 -3.19
CA SER A 275 -1.23 19.39 -4.03
C SER A 275 -0.05 18.54 -4.52
N GLU A 276 0.56 18.97 -5.62
CA GLU A 276 1.83 18.41 -6.12
C GLU A 276 2.97 18.53 -5.09
N GLU A 277 3.02 19.64 -4.35
CA GLU A 277 4.03 19.87 -3.33
C GLU A 277 4.01 18.78 -2.24
N HIS A 278 2.83 18.39 -1.78
CA HIS A 278 2.67 17.30 -0.81
C HIS A 278 3.02 15.93 -1.42
N ARG A 279 2.71 15.72 -2.71
CA ARG A 279 3.13 14.53 -3.47
C ARG A 279 4.66 14.42 -3.51
N ASP A 280 5.36 15.52 -3.75
CA ASP A 280 6.82 15.55 -3.79
C ASP A 280 7.45 15.29 -2.42
N LEU A 281 6.89 15.84 -1.34
CA LEU A 281 7.29 15.49 0.02
C LEU A 281 7.04 14.00 0.33
N ALA A 282 5.95 13.42 -0.17
CA ALA A 282 5.65 12.01 0.01
C ALA A 282 6.69 11.11 -0.67
N LEU A 283 7.23 11.52 -1.83
CA LEU A 283 8.31 10.80 -2.52
C LEU A 283 9.61 10.73 -1.70
N GLN A 284 9.86 11.71 -0.84
CA GLN A 284 11.01 11.71 0.07
C GLN A 284 10.90 10.63 1.15
N ARG A 285 9.70 10.05 1.36
CA ARG A 285 9.49 8.90 2.28
C ARG A 285 9.73 7.54 1.62
N HIS A 286 10.37 7.52 0.45
CA HIS A 286 10.74 6.28 -0.22
C HIS A 286 11.69 5.46 0.67
N LYS A 287 11.34 4.19 0.90
CA LYS A 287 11.99 3.23 1.81
C LYS A 287 11.84 3.52 3.31
N HIS A 288 10.98 4.45 3.72
CA HIS A 288 10.58 4.56 5.12
C HIS A 288 9.78 3.33 5.55
N HIS A 289 9.75 3.06 6.85
CA HIS A 289 9.13 1.86 7.39
C HIS A 289 7.67 2.06 7.82
N MET A 290 6.83 1.09 7.49
CA MET A 290 5.50 0.89 8.04
C MET A 290 5.48 -0.46 8.78
N GLY A 291 5.76 -0.43 10.08
CA GLY A 291 6.06 -1.63 10.85
C GLY A 291 7.33 -2.31 10.33
N ASN A 292 7.27 -3.62 10.06
CA ASN A 292 8.45 -4.39 9.60
C ASN A 292 8.64 -4.37 8.07
N ARG A 293 8.03 -3.41 7.37
CA ARG A 293 8.03 -3.33 5.92
C ARG A 293 8.49 -1.95 5.49
N TYR A 294 9.51 -1.88 4.66
CA TYR A 294 9.81 -0.64 3.95
C TYR A 294 8.76 -0.42 2.86
N ILE A 295 8.41 0.84 2.61
CA ILE A 295 7.42 1.24 1.62
C ILE A 295 8.13 1.91 0.45
N GLU A 296 7.90 1.40 -0.76
CA GLU A 296 8.39 2.04 -1.97
C GLU A 296 7.34 3.04 -2.46
N VAL A 297 7.73 4.31 -2.58
CA VAL A 297 6.86 5.39 -3.07
C VAL A 297 7.32 5.79 -4.47
N TYR A 298 6.38 5.84 -5.42
CA TYR A 298 6.59 6.22 -6.82
C TYR A 298 5.55 7.24 -7.28
N LYS A 299 5.87 8.04 -8.31
CA LYS A 299 4.88 8.88 -8.99
C LYS A 299 3.82 8.01 -9.67
N ALA A 300 2.58 8.48 -9.69
CA ALA A 300 1.47 7.89 -10.42
C ALA A 300 0.58 9.00 -10.99
N THR A 301 -0.38 8.65 -11.85
CA THR A 301 -1.29 9.61 -12.48
C THR A 301 -2.67 9.61 -11.81
N GLY A 302 -3.45 10.67 -12.07
CA GLY A 302 -4.84 10.78 -11.66
C GLY A 302 -5.70 9.74 -12.36
N GLU A 303 -5.40 9.42 -13.62
CA GLU A 303 -6.06 8.31 -14.33
C GLU A 303 -5.87 6.97 -13.61
N ASP A 304 -4.66 6.68 -13.15
CA ASP A 304 -4.40 5.43 -12.41
C ASP A 304 -5.17 5.40 -11.10
N PHE A 305 -5.26 6.52 -10.40
CA PHE A 305 -6.08 6.65 -9.20
C PHE A 305 -7.57 6.39 -9.51
N LEU A 306 -8.11 7.04 -10.55
CA LEU A 306 -9.52 6.91 -10.94
C LEU A 306 -9.88 5.51 -11.46
N LYS A 307 -8.94 4.77 -12.08
CA LYS A 307 -9.17 3.36 -12.46
C LYS A 307 -9.44 2.47 -11.25
N ILE A 308 -8.88 2.82 -10.08
CA ILE A 308 -9.00 2.04 -8.85
C ILE A 308 -10.10 2.61 -7.93
N ALA A 309 -10.14 3.93 -7.73
CA ALA A 309 -11.04 4.59 -6.79
C ALA A 309 -12.32 5.17 -7.42
N GLY A 310 -12.33 5.38 -8.75
CA GLY A 310 -13.43 6.03 -9.45
C GLY A 310 -14.67 5.15 -9.54
N GLY A 311 -15.71 5.50 -8.80
CA GLY A 311 -17.01 4.85 -8.85
C GLY A 311 -18.02 5.52 -9.77
N THR A 312 -18.92 4.72 -10.35
CA THR A 312 -20.09 5.19 -11.12
C THR A 312 -21.41 4.60 -10.63
N SER A 313 -21.39 3.72 -9.64
CA SER A 313 -22.55 2.92 -9.24
C SER A 313 -23.40 3.65 -8.19
N ASN A 314 -24.65 3.96 -8.52
CA ASN A 314 -25.60 4.65 -7.62
C ASN A 314 -25.84 3.90 -6.30
N GLU A 315 -25.90 2.57 -6.33
CA GLU A 315 -26.05 1.73 -5.13
C GLU A 315 -24.86 1.92 -4.17
N VAL A 316 -23.65 1.98 -4.71
CA VAL A 316 -22.42 2.22 -3.92
C VAL A 316 -22.41 3.64 -3.39
N ALA A 317 -22.85 4.61 -4.19
CA ALA A 317 -23.00 5.99 -3.74
C ALA A 317 -24.00 6.09 -2.58
N GLN A 318 -25.11 5.35 -2.62
CA GLN A 318 -26.09 5.31 -1.53
C GLN A 318 -25.52 4.62 -0.28
N PHE A 319 -24.83 3.49 -0.45
CA PHE A 319 -24.17 2.78 0.65
C PHE A 319 -23.09 3.63 1.33
N LEU A 320 -22.31 4.38 0.54
CA LEU A 320 -21.23 5.24 1.01
C LEU A 320 -21.67 6.69 1.30
N SER A 321 -22.97 6.99 1.18
CA SER A 321 -23.50 8.36 1.34
C SER A 321 -23.39 8.88 2.78
N LYS A 322 -23.35 7.96 3.75
CA LYS A 322 -23.28 8.29 5.16
C LYS A 322 -21.84 8.60 5.55
N GLU A 323 -21.61 9.80 6.05
CA GLU A 323 -20.28 10.25 6.48
C GLU A 323 -19.81 9.55 7.77
N ASN A 324 -18.49 9.57 7.99
CA ASN A 324 -17.82 9.07 9.20
C ASN A 324 -18.03 7.58 9.53
N GLN A 325 -18.25 6.75 8.51
CA GLN A 325 -18.42 5.31 8.70
C GLN A 325 -17.14 4.52 8.44
N VAL A 326 -16.98 3.42 9.17
CA VAL A 326 -15.89 2.47 8.99
C VAL A 326 -16.42 1.24 8.27
N ILE A 327 -15.76 0.85 7.17
CA ILE A 327 -16.19 -0.25 6.32
C ILE A 327 -15.39 -1.50 6.67
N VAL A 328 -16.08 -2.62 6.88
CA VAL A 328 -15.47 -3.94 7.03
C VAL A 328 -15.97 -4.85 5.93
N ARG A 329 -15.04 -5.51 5.25
CA ARG A 329 -15.34 -6.54 4.26
C ARG A 329 -15.40 -7.90 4.94
N MET A 330 -16.48 -8.62 4.68
CA MET A 330 -16.68 -10.02 5.04
C MET A 330 -16.43 -10.90 3.82
N ARG A 331 -15.73 -12.02 4.01
CA ARG A 331 -15.51 -13.04 2.96
C ARG A 331 -15.79 -14.43 3.49
N GLY A 332 -16.28 -15.30 2.61
CA GLY A 332 -16.57 -16.71 2.94
C GLY A 332 -17.97 -16.95 3.49
N LEU A 333 -18.87 -15.99 3.33
CA LEU A 333 -20.27 -16.09 3.76
C LEU A 333 -20.97 -17.29 3.10
N PRO A 334 -21.83 -18.04 3.83
CA PRO A 334 -22.74 -19.01 3.24
C PRO A 334 -23.63 -18.35 2.17
N PHE A 335 -23.93 -19.06 1.08
CA PHE A 335 -24.71 -18.49 -0.02
C PHE A 335 -26.17 -18.20 0.33
N ASN A 336 -26.71 -18.82 1.38
CA ASN A 336 -28.06 -18.58 1.86
C ASN A 336 -28.11 -17.60 3.04
N VAL A 337 -27.00 -16.92 3.36
CA VAL A 337 -26.94 -16.01 4.51
C VAL A 337 -27.90 -14.84 4.33
N THR A 338 -28.58 -14.43 5.40
CA THR A 338 -29.42 -13.23 5.38
C THR A 338 -28.77 -12.05 6.10
N ALA A 339 -29.26 -10.83 5.85
CA ALA A 339 -28.78 -9.64 6.55
C ALA A 339 -28.96 -9.77 8.07
N GLU A 340 -30.04 -10.39 8.53
CA GLU A 340 -30.32 -10.64 9.95
C GLU A 340 -29.29 -11.57 10.60
N GLU A 341 -28.83 -12.59 9.88
CA GLU A 341 -27.78 -13.48 10.36
C GLU A 341 -26.43 -12.75 10.47
N VAL A 342 -26.13 -11.83 9.53
CA VAL A 342 -24.95 -10.95 9.61
C VAL A 342 -25.04 -10.01 10.82
N LEU A 343 -26.20 -9.40 11.06
CA LEU A 343 -26.43 -8.57 12.24
C LEU A 343 -26.27 -9.37 13.54
N THR A 344 -26.77 -10.60 13.57
CA THR A 344 -26.65 -11.50 14.72
C THR A 344 -25.19 -11.92 14.96
N PHE A 345 -24.43 -12.16 13.89
CA PHE A 345 -23.01 -12.51 13.96
C PHE A 345 -22.20 -11.41 14.67
N PHE A 346 -22.41 -10.13 14.32
CA PHE A 346 -21.73 -9.02 15.00
C PHE A 346 -22.32 -8.74 16.39
N GLY A 347 -23.62 -8.96 16.56
CA GLY A 347 -24.32 -8.84 17.83
C GLY A 347 -24.38 -7.41 18.37
N GLN A 348 -24.86 -7.25 19.60
CA GLN A 348 -25.07 -5.93 20.22
C GLN A 348 -23.78 -5.19 20.56
N HIS A 349 -22.65 -5.90 20.67
CA HIS A 349 -21.35 -5.31 20.99
C HIS A 349 -20.71 -4.57 19.81
N CYS A 350 -21.19 -4.80 18.58
CA CYS A 350 -20.72 -4.17 17.35
C CYS A 350 -21.93 -3.82 16.46
N PRO A 351 -22.76 -2.83 16.82
CA PRO A 351 -23.97 -2.52 16.06
C PRO A 351 -23.61 -2.02 14.65
N VAL A 352 -24.21 -2.68 13.65
CA VAL A 352 -24.08 -2.29 12.23
C VAL A 352 -24.93 -1.05 11.96
N THR A 353 -24.36 -0.07 11.28
CA THR A 353 -25.00 1.22 11.04
C THR A 353 -26.17 1.09 10.08
N GLY A 354 -27.38 1.48 10.53
CA GLY A 354 -28.59 1.35 9.71
C GLY A 354 -29.12 -0.08 9.59
N GLY A 355 -28.64 -1.01 10.43
CA GLY A 355 -29.12 -2.39 10.44
C GLY A 355 -28.89 -3.08 9.10
N LYS A 356 -29.96 -3.56 8.47
CA LYS A 356 -29.89 -4.29 7.19
C LYS A 356 -29.33 -3.42 6.06
N GLU A 357 -29.67 -2.13 6.04
CA GLU A 357 -29.18 -1.16 5.05
C GLU A 357 -27.67 -0.89 5.18
N GLY A 358 -27.07 -1.27 6.32
CA GLY A 358 -25.63 -1.20 6.53
C GLY A 358 -24.86 -2.41 6.01
N VAL A 359 -25.54 -3.39 5.40
CA VAL A 359 -24.94 -4.61 4.84
C VAL A 359 -25.14 -4.61 3.33
N LEU A 360 -24.05 -4.57 2.59
CA LEU A 360 -24.04 -4.65 1.13
C LEU A 360 -23.49 -6.00 0.69
N PHE A 361 -24.36 -6.88 0.21
CA PHE A 361 -23.96 -8.16 -0.37
C PHE A 361 -23.41 -7.96 -1.77
N VAL A 362 -22.30 -8.65 -2.07
CA VAL A 362 -21.74 -8.66 -3.42
C VAL A 362 -22.37 -9.82 -4.18
N THR A 363 -23.14 -9.50 -5.21
CA THR A 363 -23.79 -10.47 -6.10
C THR A 363 -23.25 -10.37 -7.52
N TYR A 364 -23.32 -11.48 -8.25
CA TYR A 364 -23.16 -11.51 -9.70
C TYR A 364 -24.36 -10.81 -10.39
N PRO A 365 -24.27 -10.52 -11.71
CA PRO A 365 -25.37 -9.87 -12.44
C PRO A 365 -26.63 -10.74 -12.52
N ASP A 366 -26.49 -12.06 -12.36
CA ASP A 366 -27.59 -13.03 -12.23
C ASP A 366 -28.16 -13.09 -10.79
N SER A 367 -27.83 -12.13 -9.93
CA SER A 367 -28.21 -12.04 -8.52
C SER A 367 -27.69 -13.16 -7.62
N ARG A 368 -26.76 -13.99 -8.11
CA ARG A 368 -26.17 -15.07 -7.32
C ARG A 368 -25.17 -14.51 -6.30
N PRO A 369 -25.19 -14.99 -5.04
CA PRO A 369 -24.28 -14.54 -3.99
C PRO A 369 -22.83 -14.97 -4.27
N THR A 370 -21.89 -14.04 -4.11
CA THR A 370 -20.45 -14.33 -4.24
C THR A 370 -19.84 -14.89 -2.95
N GLY A 371 -20.51 -14.69 -1.81
CA GLY A 371 -19.95 -14.97 -0.48
C GLY A 371 -19.12 -13.83 0.11
N ASP A 372 -19.06 -12.67 -0.56
CA ASP A 372 -18.47 -11.43 -0.06
C ASP A 372 -19.58 -10.41 0.31
N ALA A 373 -19.35 -9.63 1.37
CA ALA A 373 -20.21 -8.51 1.75
C ALA A 373 -19.41 -7.37 2.37
N PHE A 374 -19.97 -6.18 2.39
CA PHE A 374 -19.43 -5.01 3.11
C PHE A 374 -20.39 -4.56 4.18
N VAL A 375 -19.85 -4.16 5.33
CA VAL A 375 -20.63 -3.79 6.51
C VAL A 375 -20.14 -2.45 7.05
N LEU A 376 -21.09 -1.57 7.34
CA LEU A 376 -20.83 -0.23 7.87
C LEU A 376 -20.92 -0.20 9.39
N PHE A 377 -19.93 0.44 10.02
CA PHE A 377 -19.92 0.71 11.46
C PHE A 377 -19.86 2.22 11.72
N ALA A 378 -20.53 2.66 12.78
CA ALA A 378 -20.69 4.08 13.08
C ALA A 378 -19.42 4.71 13.66
N CYS A 379 -18.50 3.90 14.17
CA CYS A 379 -17.25 4.34 14.73
C CYS A 379 -16.16 3.27 14.62
N GLU A 380 -14.93 3.72 14.84
CA GLU A 380 -13.71 2.92 14.84
C GLU A 380 -13.75 1.78 15.87
N GLU A 381 -14.33 2.03 17.05
CA GLU A 381 -14.39 1.06 18.13
C GLU A 381 -15.22 -0.19 17.75
N TYR A 382 -16.41 0.02 17.17
CA TYR A 382 -17.26 -1.07 16.73
C TYR A 382 -16.63 -1.86 15.59
N ALA A 383 -15.99 -1.19 14.65
CA ALA A 383 -15.24 -1.88 13.59
C ALA A 383 -14.08 -2.70 14.17
N GLN A 384 -13.37 -2.19 15.17
CA GLN A 384 -12.27 -2.91 15.82
C GLN A 384 -12.77 -4.14 16.58
N ASN A 385 -13.90 -4.03 17.27
CA ASN A 385 -14.53 -5.17 17.93
C ASN A 385 -15.05 -6.19 16.91
N ALA A 386 -15.60 -5.74 15.78
CA ALA A 386 -15.99 -6.62 14.68
C ALA A 386 -14.80 -7.41 14.13
N LEU A 387 -13.65 -6.77 13.92
CA LEU A 387 -12.42 -7.43 13.44
C LEU A 387 -11.88 -8.50 14.40
N LYS A 388 -12.18 -8.42 15.71
CA LYS A 388 -11.81 -9.49 16.67
C LYS A 388 -12.54 -10.80 16.38
N LYS A 389 -13.67 -10.76 15.68
CA LYS A 389 -14.44 -11.93 15.23
C LYS A 389 -13.88 -12.57 13.95
N HIS A 390 -12.69 -12.16 13.50
CA HIS A 390 -12.06 -12.73 12.32
C HIS A 390 -11.82 -14.24 12.51
N LYS A 391 -12.32 -15.05 11.56
CA LYS A 391 -12.38 -16.53 11.57
C LYS A 391 -13.42 -17.15 12.49
N ASP A 392 -14.31 -16.36 13.09
CA ASP A 392 -15.48 -16.91 13.77
C ASP A 392 -16.43 -17.59 12.77
N LEU A 393 -17.25 -18.51 13.29
CA LEU A 393 -18.18 -19.28 12.49
C LEU A 393 -19.50 -18.53 12.28
N LEU A 394 -19.96 -18.50 11.02
CA LEU A 394 -21.33 -18.19 10.64
C LEU A 394 -21.92 -19.44 9.96
N GLY A 395 -22.82 -20.11 10.67
CA GLY A 395 -23.27 -21.44 10.31
C GLY A 395 -22.11 -22.45 10.32
N LYS A 396 -21.77 -23.00 9.15
CA LYS A 396 -20.68 -23.99 8.98
C LYS A 396 -19.41 -23.41 8.36
N ARG A 397 -19.34 -22.08 8.21
CA ARG A 397 -18.25 -21.40 7.50
C ARG A 397 -17.54 -20.46 8.44
N TYR A 398 -16.21 -20.47 8.44
CA TYR A 398 -15.45 -19.41 9.08
C TYR A 398 -15.51 -18.16 8.19
N ILE A 399 -15.65 -16.99 8.82
CA ILE A 399 -15.77 -15.72 8.12
C ILE A 399 -14.48 -14.93 8.26
N GLU A 400 -13.91 -14.52 7.14
CA GLU A 400 -12.75 -13.64 7.13
C GLU A 400 -13.21 -12.19 7.12
N LEU A 401 -12.73 -11.42 8.10
CA LEU A 401 -13.03 -9.99 8.25
C LEU A 401 -11.78 -9.16 7.96
N PHE A 402 -11.94 -8.12 7.14
CA PHE A 402 -10.87 -7.18 6.81
C PHE A 402 -11.41 -5.76 6.88
N ARG A 403 -10.57 -4.80 7.31
CA ARG A 403 -10.89 -3.40 7.05
C ARG A 403 -11.08 -3.17 5.56
N SER A 404 -11.84 -2.16 5.20
CA SER A 404 -12.05 -1.84 3.79
C SER A 404 -12.18 -0.35 3.58
N THR A 405 -12.02 0.07 2.33
CA THR A 405 -12.13 1.48 1.91
C THR A 405 -13.24 1.61 0.89
N ALA A 406 -13.73 2.84 0.67
CA ALA A 406 -14.70 3.13 -0.37
C ALA A 406 -14.24 2.62 -1.75
N ALA A 407 -12.97 2.86 -2.09
CA ALA A 407 -12.36 2.36 -3.31
C ALA A 407 -12.37 0.83 -3.41
N GLU A 408 -12.20 0.11 -2.30
CA GLU A 408 -12.27 -1.35 -2.30
C GLU A 408 -13.70 -1.86 -2.59
N VAL A 409 -14.72 -1.22 -2.01
CA VAL A 409 -16.13 -1.51 -2.29
C VAL A 409 -16.40 -1.38 -3.79
N GLN A 410 -15.97 -0.28 -4.40
CA GLN A 410 -16.11 -0.06 -5.83
C GLN A 410 -15.35 -1.08 -6.69
N GLN A 411 -14.09 -1.38 -6.36
CA GLN A 411 -13.30 -2.37 -7.11
C GLN A 411 -13.93 -3.75 -7.09
N VAL A 412 -14.45 -4.19 -5.93
CA VAL A 412 -15.07 -5.50 -5.80
C VAL A 412 -16.36 -5.55 -6.61
N LEU A 413 -17.23 -4.55 -6.49
CA LEU A 413 -18.48 -4.53 -7.25
C LEU A 413 -18.25 -4.42 -8.76
N ASN A 414 -17.30 -3.59 -9.21
CA ASN A 414 -16.95 -3.49 -10.62
C ASN A 414 -16.42 -4.82 -11.20
N ARG A 415 -15.72 -5.62 -10.39
CA ARG A 415 -15.27 -6.95 -10.81
C ARG A 415 -16.43 -7.91 -11.05
N TYR A 416 -17.45 -7.87 -10.19
CA TYR A 416 -18.58 -8.81 -10.26
C TYR A 416 -19.74 -8.30 -11.12
N SER A 417 -19.81 -7.01 -11.44
CA SER A 417 -20.77 -6.44 -12.38
C SER A 417 -20.37 -6.64 -13.85
N SER A 418 -19.08 -6.88 -14.12
CA SER A 418 -18.59 -7.15 -15.47
C SER A 418 -18.86 -8.61 -15.87
N VAL A 419 -19.68 -8.79 -16.91
CA VAL A 419 -19.97 -10.09 -17.51
C VAL A 419 -18.66 -10.68 -18.07
N PRO A 420 -18.30 -11.95 -17.78
CA PRO A 420 -17.25 -12.62 -18.54
C PRO A 420 -17.71 -12.74 -20.00
N LEU A 421 -17.02 -12.06 -20.93
CA LEU A 421 -17.30 -12.12 -22.38
C LEU A 421 -16.96 -13.49 -23.02
N ILE A 422 -16.98 -14.59 -22.27
CA ILE A 422 -16.72 -15.93 -22.79
C ILE A 422 -17.77 -16.91 -22.22
N PRO A 423 -18.67 -17.46 -23.04
CA PRO A 423 -19.53 -18.57 -22.65
C PRO A 423 -18.67 -19.79 -22.31
N LEU A 424 -18.89 -20.40 -21.14
CA LEU A 424 -18.38 -21.73 -20.83
C LEU A 424 -18.92 -22.71 -21.89
N PRO A 425 -18.10 -23.45 -22.65
CA PRO A 425 -18.60 -24.42 -23.61
C PRO A 425 -19.22 -25.59 -22.87
N THR A 426 -20.49 -25.88 -23.15
CA THR A 426 -21.12 -27.18 -22.89
C THR A 426 -20.36 -28.29 -23.61
N PRO A 427 -20.18 -29.48 -23.02
CA PRO A 427 -19.41 -30.56 -23.65
C PRO A 427 -20.18 -31.12 -24.85
N PRO A 428 -19.62 -31.14 -26.08
CA PRO A 428 -20.24 -31.82 -27.20
C PRO A 428 -19.75 -33.26 -27.29
N ILE A 429 -20.70 -34.15 -27.57
CA ILE A 429 -20.49 -35.55 -27.96
C ILE A 429 -19.91 -35.55 -29.40
N LEU A 430 -18.81 -36.27 -29.64
CA LEU A 430 -18.14 -36.37 -30.95
C LEU A 430 -18.62 -37.60 -31.74
N PRO A 431 -18.64 -37.51 -33.09
CA PRO A 431 -17.69 -38.32 -33.86
C PRO A 431 -16.96 -37.58 -35.01
N VAL A 432 -15.61 -37.60 -34.91
CA VAL A 432 -14.56 -38.01 -35.88
C VAL A 432 -14.47 -37.43 -37.33
N LEU A 433 -13.42 -36.58 -37.52
CA LEU A 433 -12.47 -36.35 -38.66
C LEU A 433 -12.90 -35.64 -39.99
N PRO A 434 -11.98 -35.07 -40.82
CA PRO A 434 -10.63 -34.48 -40.57
C PRO A 434 -10.28 -33.13 -41.29
N GLN A 435 -9.44 -32.32 -40.61
CA GLN A 435 -8.37 -31.39 -41.07
C GLN A 435 -8.74 -30.09 -41.87
N GLN A 436 -8.18 -28.89 -41.59
CA GLN A 436 -6.75 -28.52 -41.61
C GLN A 436 -6.37 -27.21 -40.83
N PHE A 437 -5.25 -27.29 -40.09
CA PHE A 437 -4.26 -26.28 -39.59
C PHE A 437 -4.68 -25.03 -38.76
N VAL A 438 -4.43 -25.02 -37.44
CA VAL A 438 -3.25 -24.42 -36.73
C VAL A 438 -3.18 -24.97 -35.27
N SER A 439 -2.00 -25.28 -34.72
CA SER A 439 -1.78 -25.59 -33.28
C SER A 439 -0.40 -25.10 -32.84
N PRO A 440 -0.21 -24.71 -31.57
CA PRO A 440 0.50 -25.61 -30.68
C PRO A 440 -0.42 -26.06 -29.55
N THR A 441 -0.59 -27.37 -29.51
CA THR A 441 -1.19 -28.15 -28.45
C THR A 441 -0.49 -27.87 -27.11
N ASN A 442 -1.20 -28.04 -26.00
CA ASN A 442 -0.62 -28.09 -24.66
C ASN A 442 0.19 -29.41 -24.54
N ILE A 443 1.32 -29.49 -25.24
CA ILE A 443 2.13 -30.70 -25.35
C ILE A 443 2.80 -30.92 -23.98
N ARG A 444 2.50 -32.07 -23.38
CA ARG A 444 3.10 -32.50 -22.12
C ARG A 444 4.39 -33.28 -22.38
N ASP A 445 5.35 -32.64 -23.04
CA ASP A 445 6.68 -33.19 -23.35
C ASP A 445 7.72 -32.90 -22.26
N CYS A 446 7.29 -32.44 -21.08
CA CYS A 446 8.16 -32.18 -19.96
C CYS A 446 7.84 -33.11 -18.78
N ILE A 447 8.82 -33.29 -17.90
CA ILE A 447 8.69 -34.08 -16.68
C ILE A 447 9.20 -33.25 -15.50
N ARG A 448 8.47 -33.24 -14.40
CA ARG A 448 8.91 -32.72 -13.10
C ARG A 448 9.36 -33.86 -12.21
N LEU A 449 10.61 -33.78 -11.74
CA LEU A 449 11.15 -34.59 -10.65
C LEU A 449 10.98 -33.82 -9.35
N ARG A 450 10.35 -34.46 -8.37
CA ARG A 450 10.20 -33.95 -7.01
C ARG A 450 10.85 -34.93 -6.05
N GLY A 451 11.56 -34.39 -5.08
CA GLY A 451 12.11 -35.19 -4.02
C GLY A 451 13.55 -35.66 -4.26
N LEU A 452 14.28 -34.99 -5.15
CA LEU A 452 15.70 -35.25 -5.37
C LEU A 452 16.52 -35.00 -4.10
N PRO A 453 17.55 -35.81 -3.81
CA PRO A 453 18.56 -35.48 -2.79
C PRO A 453 19.18 -34.11 -3.05
N TYR A 454 19.45 -33.33 -2.00
CA TYR A 454 20.04 -31.98 -2.15
C TYR A 454 21.47 -31.99 -2.72
N ALA A 455 22.14 -33.15 -2.71
CA ALA A 455 23.45 -33.36 -3.32
C ALA A 455 23.39 -34.03 -4.69
N ALA A 456 22.19 -34.20 -5.29
CA ALA A 456 22.04 -34.83 -6.59
C ALA A 456 22.61 -33.96 -7.72
N THR A 457 23.43 -34.55 -8.58
CA THR A 457 23.98 -33.89 -9.78
C THR A 457 23.16 -34.24 -11.02
N ILE A 458 23.47 -33.61 -12.16
CA ILE A 458 22.78 -33.90 -13.42
C ILE A 458 23.11 -35.34 -13.87
N GLU A 459 24.32 -35.83 -13.60
CA GLU A 459 24.74 -37.21 -13.88
C GLU A 459 23.86 -38.21 -13.12
N ASP A 460 23.55 -37.95 -11.85
CA ASP A 460 22.64 -38.79 -11.05
C ASP A 460 21.23 -38.84 -11.66
N ILE A 461 20.75 -37.71 -12.21
CA ILE A 461 19.44 -37.61 -12.86
C ILE A 461 19.41 -38.41 -14.17
N LEU A 462 20.48 -38.35 -14.96
CA LEU A 462 20.61 -39.12 -16.19
C LEU A 462 20.66 -40.63 -15.92
N GLU A 463 21.41 -41.05 -14.89
CA GLU A 463 21.45 -42.45 -14.45
C GLU A 463 20.07 -42.93 -13.97
N PHE A 464 19.36 -42.11 -13.19
CA PHE A 464 18.01 -42.41 -12.71
C PHE A 464 16.97 -42.55 -13.84
N LEU A 465 17.10 -41.78 -14.92
CA LEU A 465 16.23 -41.88 -16.10
C LEU A 465 16.62 -43.04 -17.02
N GLY A 466 17.84 -43.55 -16.94
CA GLY A 466 18.31 -44.72 -17.69
C GLY A 466 18.08 -44.59 -19.19
N GLU A 467 17.32 -45.51 -19.77
CA GLU A 467 16.99 -45.55 -21.21
C GLU A 467 16.27 -44.29 -21.73
N PHE A 468 15.64 -43.50 -20.84
CA PHE A 468 14.94 -42.27 -21.25
C PHE A 468 15.87 -41.06 -21.36
N SER A 469 17.13 -41.17 -20.90
CA SER A 469 18.11 -40.07 -20.97
C SER A 469 18.46 -39.66 -22.40
N THR A 470 18.40 -40.60 -23.37
CA THR A 470 18.65 -40.34 -24.79
C THR A 470 17.56 -39.49 -25.46
N ASP A 471 16.36 -39.46 -24.85
CA ASP A 471 15.20 -38.72 -25.32
C ASP A 471 15.10 -37.31 -24.70
N ILE A 472 16.08 -36.88 -23.90
CA ILE A 472 16.13 -35.51 -23.37
C ILE A 472 16.63 -34.56 -24.46
N ARG A 473 16.07 -33.34 -24.52
CA ARG A 473 16.58 -32.28 -25.42
C ARG A 473 17.94 -31.79 -24.96
N THR A 474 18.77 -31.31 -25.88
CA THR A 474 20.03 -30.65 -25.54
C THR A 474 19.78 -29.50 -24.55
N HIS A 475 20.47 -29.50 -23.41
CA HIS A 475 20.26 -28.56 -22.29
C HIS A 475 18.86 -28.62 -21.65
N GLY A 476 18.14 -29.74 -21.79
CA GLY A 476 16.76 -29.87 -21.32
C GLY A 476 16.60 -30.16 -19.82
N VAL A 477 17.65 -30.19 -19.00
CA VAL A 477 17.56 -30.45 -17.55
C VAL A 477 17.70 -29.14 -16.78
N HIS A 478 16.70 -28.82 -15.96
CA HIS A 478 16.61 -27.56 -15.23
C HIS A 478 16.41 -27.83 -13.74
N MET A 479 17.44 -27.56 -12.93
CA MET A 479 17.35 -27.69 -11.48
C MET A 479 16.70 -26.44 -10.86
N VAL A 480 15.76 -26.64 -9.93
CA VAL A 480 15.12 -25.54 -9.21
C VAL A 480 15.96 -25.18 -7.99
N LEU A 481 16.36 -23.92 -7.90
CA LEU A 481 17.11 -23.37 -6.76
C LEU A 481 16.18 -22.53 -5.87
N ASN A 482 16.38 -22.61 -4.56
CA ASN A 482 15.74 -21.75 -3.58
C ASN A 482 16.33 -20.32 -3.64
N HIS A 483 15.70 -19.36 -2.95
CA HIS A 483 16.14 -17.95 -2.92
C HIS A 483 17.57 -17.74 -2.38
N GLN A 484 18.15 -18.74 -1.73
CA GLN A 484 19.54 -18.76 -1.25
C GLN A 484 20.51 -19.44 -2.24
N GLY A 485 20.07 -19.75 -3.47
CA GLY A 485 20.87 -20.42 -4.49
C GLY A 485 21.10 -21.93 -4.26
N ARG A 486 20.44 -22.54 -3.27
CA ARG A 486 20.57 -23.98 -2.94
C ARG A 486 19.53 -24.83 -3.68
N PRO A 487 19.84 -26.07 -4.07
CA PRO A 487 18.88 -26.95 -4.75
C PRO A 487 17.64 -27.19 -3.88
N SER A 488 16.47 -27.00 -4.49
CA SER A 488 15.16 -27.16 -3.81
C SER A 488 14.76 -28.63 -3.62
N GLY A 489 15.42 -29.53 -4.36
CA GLY A 489 15.02 -30.93 -4.47
C GLY A 489 13.98 -31.19 -5.58
N ASP A 490 13.74 -30.18 -6.42
CA ASP A 490 12.87 -30.22 -7.59
C ASP A 490 13.69 -29.97 -8.87
N ALA A 491 13.36 -30.67 -9.96
CA ALA A 491 13.94 -30.45 -11.27
C ALA A 491 12.90 -30.65 -12.39
N PHE A 492 13.12 -30.00 -13.53
CA PHE A 492 12.31 -30.14 -14.74
C PHE A 492 13.16 -30.65 -15.90
N ILE A 493 12.59 -31.55 -16.71
CA ILE A 493 13.27 -32.20 -17.82
C ILE A 493 12.42 -32.09 -19.07
N GLN A 494 12.98 -31.47 -20.10
CA GLN A 494 12.35 -31.35 -21.41
C GLN A 494 12.72 -32.54 -22.29
N MET A 495 11.71 -33.33 -22.66
CA MET A 495 11.86 -34.51 -23.52
C MET A 495 11.65 -34.12 -24.98
N LYS A 496 12.11 -34.98 -25.89
CA LYS A 496 11.89 -34.84 -27.34
C LYS A 496 10.46 -35.19 -27.76
N SER A 497 9.70 -35.92 -26.94
CA SER A 497 8.33 -36.35 -27.21
C SER A 497 7.48 -36.46 -25.93
N ALA A 498 6.19 -36.15 -26.05
CA ALA A 498 5.21 -36.30 -24.97
C ALA A 498 4.99 -37.75 -24.55
N ASP A 499 5.09 -38.71 -25.50
CA ASP A 499 4.94 -40.12 -25.20
C ASP A 499 6.11 -40.65 -24.35
N ARG A 500 7.32 -40.16 -24.66
CA ARG A 500 8.51 -40.45 -23.86
C ARG A 500 8.42 -39.82 -22.48
N ALA A 501 7.91 -38.60 -22.38
CA ALA A 501 7.67 -37.94 -21.09
C ALA A 501 6.69 -38.72 -20.21
N PHE A 502 5.60 -39.23 -20.80
CA PHE A 502 4.61 -40.06 -20.11
C PHE A 502 5.18 -41.41 -19.64
N LEU A 503 5.91 -42.12 -20.51
CA LEU A 503 6.53 -43.40 -20.17
C LEU A 503 7.60 -43.26 -19.09
N ALA A 504 8.46 -42.24 -19.20
CA ALA A 504 9.46 -41.94 -18.18
C ALA A 504 8.79 -41.54 -16.86
N ALA A 505 7.72 -40.76 -16.89
CA ALA A 505 6.95 -40.43 -15.70
C ALA A 505 6.40 -41.68 -15.01
N GLN A 506 5.75 -42.59 -15.74
CA GLN A 506 5.24 -43.82 -15.15
C GLN A 506 6.34 -44.77 -14.66
N LYS A 507 7.40 -44.97 -15.45
CA LYS A 507 8.45 -45.96 -15.15
C LYS A 507 9.42 -45.49 -14.06
N CYS A 508 9.58 -44.18 -13.85
CA CYS A 508 10.47 -43.63 -12.84
C CYS A 508 9.75 -43.09 -11.59
N HIS A 509 8.42 -42.96 -11.60
CA HIS A 509 7.67 -42.51 -10.42
C HIS A 509 7.87 -43.45 -9.22
N LYS A 510 8.21 -42.86 -8.07
CA LYS A 510 8.48 -43.54 -6.78
C LYS A 510 9.70 -44.47 -6.76
N LYS A 511 10.58 -44.40 -7.77
CA LYS A 511 11.89 -45.06 -7.67
C LYS A 511 12.80 -44.30 -6.71
N THR A 512 13.69 -45.04 -6.05
CA THR A 512 14.68 -44.47 -5.14
C THR A 512 15.91 -44.00 -5.90
N MET A 513 16.25 -42.73 -5.70
CA MET A 513 17.54 -42.16 -6.08
C MET A 513 18.36 -42.00 -4.80
N LYS A 514 19.43 -42.79 -4.67
CA LYS A 514 20.23 -42.89 -3.43
C LYS A 514 19.31 -43.24 -2.26
N ASP A 515 19.18 -42.36 -1.26
CA ASP A 515 18.40 -42.60 -0.03
C ASP A 515 16.98 -41.97 -0.06
N ARG A 516 16.50 -41.53 -1.23
CA ARG A 516 15.19 -40.86 -1.34
C ARG A 516 14.36 -41.37 -2.50
N TYR A 517 13.07 -41.59 -2.27
CA TYR A 517 12.12 -41.83 -3.36
C TYR A 517 11.85 -40.53 -4.12
N VAL A 518 11.84 -40.61 -5.44
CA VAL A 518 11.61 -39.48 -6.35
C VAL A 518 10.23 -39.62 -6.97
N GLU A 519 9.42 -38.57 -6.86
CA GLU A 519 8.13 -38.49 -7.52
C GLU A 519 8.30 -37.85 -8.89
N VAL A 520 7.78 -38.51 -9.92
CA VAL A 520 7.92 -38.07 -11.31
C VAL A 520 6.53 -37.76 -11.87
N PHE A 521 6.34 -36.58 -12.42
CA PHE A 521 5.07 -36.11 -12.97
C PHE A 521 5.25 -35.59 -14.40
N GLN A 522 4.35 -35.97 -15.30
CA GLN A 522 4.29 -35.38 -16.64
C GLN A 522 3.72 -33.96 -16.56
N CYS A 523 4.37 -33.00 -17.21
CA CYS A 523 3.95 -31.60 -17.24
C CYS A 523 4.16 -30.98 -18.64
N SER A 524 3.63 -29.79 -18.87
CA SER A 524 3.90 -29.01 -20.08
C SER A 524 5.09 -28.06 -19.91
N ALA A 525 5.62 -27.57 -21.03
CA ALA A 525 6.67 -26.54 -21.01
C ALA A 525 6.20 -25.23 -20.35
N GLU A 526 4.91 -24.92 -20.43
CA GLU A 526 4.31 -23.75 -19.76
C GLU A 526 4.31 -23.91 -18.23
N GLU A 527 3.93 -25.09 -17.72
CA GLU A 527 3.95 -25.41 -16.29
C GLU A 527 5.37 -25.38 -15.73
N MET A 528 6.34 -25.86 -16.50
CA MET A 528 7.76 -25.75 -16.18
C MET A 528 8.21 -24.28 -16.11
N ASN A 529 7.88 -23.48 -17.13
CA ASN A 529 8.28 -22.07 -17.18
C ASN A 529 7.66 -21.25 -16.03
N PHE A 530 6.41 -21.52 -15.69
CA PHE A 530 5.73 -20.88 -14.55
C PHE A 530 6.47 -21.09 -13.22
N VAL A 531 7.01 -22.30 -12.98
CA VAL A 531 7.79 -22.59 -11.76
C VAL A 531 9.19 -22.00 -11.81
N LEU A 532 9.86 -22.04 -12.98
CA LEU A 532 11.16 -21.43 -13.15
C LEU A 532 11.13 -19.89 -13.00
N MET A 533 9.98 -19.25 -13.25
CA MET A 533 9.74 -17.82 -13.01
C MET A 533 9.25 -17.49 -11.58
N GLY A 534 9.30 -18.44 -10.64
CA GLY A 534 8.95 -18.22 -9.23
C GLY A 534 7.48 -18.46 -8.87
N GLY A 535 6.69 -19.06 -9.76
CA GLY A 535 5.32 -19.50 -9.50
C GLY A 535 5.25 -20.81 -8.71
N THR A 536 4.22 -20.99 -7.88
CA THR A 536 3.99 -22.23 -7.12
C THR A 536 2.87 -23.07 -7.75
N LEU A 537 3.14 -24.33 -8.13
CA LEU A 537 2.12 -25.28 -8.60
C LEU A 537 1.52 -26.11 -7.45
N ASN A 538 0.20 -26.32 -7.47
CA ASN A 538 -0.50 -27.16 -6.49
C ASN A 538 -0.10 -28.64 -6.58
N ARG A 539 -0.20 -29.33 -5.44
CA ARG A 539 0.48 -30.61 -5.13
C ARG A 539 0.24 -31.78 -6.11
N ASN A 540 -0.89 -31.86 -6.82
CA ASN A 540 -1.17 -32.92 -7.78
C ASN A 540 -2.01 -32.35 -8.92
N GLY A 541 -1.47 -32.24 -10.14
CA GLY A 541 -2.30 -31.94 -11.30
C GLY A 541 -3.48 -32.92 -11.39
N LEU A 542 -4.69 -32.41 -11.09
CA LEU A 542 -6.05 -32.99 -11.18
C LEU A 542 -6.61 -33.78 -9.95
N SER A 543 -7.57 -33.11 -9.28
CA SER A 543 -8.78 -33.53 -8.49
C SER A 543 -8.67 -34.31 -7.15
N PRO A 544 -9.80 -34.38 -6.38
CA PRO A 544 -10.16 -33.63 -5.15
C PRO A 544 -9.61 -34.25 -3.83
N PRO A 545 -9.68 -33.58 -2.66
CA PRO A 545 -8.99 -34.08 -1.47
C PRO A 545 -9.74 -35.27 -0.84
N PRO A 546 -9.08 -36.41 -0.57
CA PRO A 546 -9.54 -37.30 0.48
C PRO A 546 -9.15 -36.68 1.82
N CYS A 547 -10.16 -36.39 2.63
CA CYS A 547 -10.04 -36.04 4.02
C CYS A 547 -9.15 -37.07 4.75
N LYS A 548 -8.14 -36.59 5.48
CA LYS A 548 -7.53 -37.33 6.59
C LYS A 548 -7.67 -36.49 7.85
N LEU A 549 -8.75 -36.74 8.58
CA LEU A 549 -8.76 -36.57 10.04
C LEU A 549 -8.42 -37.93 10.68
N PRO A 550 -7.83 -37.94 11.89
CA PRO A 550 -7.57 -39.16 12.64
C PRO A 550 -8.89 -39.82 13.05
N CYS A 551 -8.95 -41.15 12.88
CA CYS A 551 -10.11 -41.97 13.17
C CYS A 551 -10.22 -42.24 14.68
N LEU A 552 -11.37 -41.94 15.28
CA LEU A 552 -11.92 -42.62 16.45
C LEU A 552 -13.37 -42.98 16.10
N SER A 553 -13.64 -44.28 15.98
CA SER A 553 -14.96 -44.89 15.75
C SER A 553 -15.76 -44.94 17.06
N PRO A 554 -17.13 -44.96 17.06
CA PRO A 554 -17.94 -46.17 16.78
C PRO A 554 -19.38 -45.87 16.21
N PRO A 555 -20.36 -46.79 16.28
CA PRO A 555 -20.76 -47.77 15.27
C PRO A 555 -22.01 -47.40 14.43
N ALA A 556 -22.23 -48.21 13.40
CA ALA A 556 -23.19 -48.04 12.30
C ALA A 556 -24.67 -48.19 12.68
N TYR A 557 -25.51 -47.37 12.02
CA TYR A 557 -26.90 -47.70 11.71
C TYR A 557 -27.22 -47.31 10.27
N SER A 558 -27.77 -48.26 9.52
CA SER A 558 -28.15 -48.20 8.11
C SER A 558 -29.67 -48.17 7.97
N PHE A 559 -30.22 -47.35 7.07
CA PHE A 559 -31.53 -47.52 6.41
C PHE A 559 -31.67 -46.59 5.17
N PRO A 560 -32.57 -46.87 4.21
CA PRO A 560 -32.33 -46.71 2.77
C PRO A 560 -33.11 -45.53 2.14
N ALA A 561 -32.73 -45.20 0.90
CA ALA A 561 -33.39 -44.22 0.04
C ALA A 561 -34.74 -44.71 -0.51
N PRO A 562 -35.63 -43.78 -0.92
CA PRO A 562 -36.58 -44.04 -1.99
C PRO A 562 -36.45 -43.06 -3.17
N ALA A 563 -37.14 -43.46 -4.23
CA ALA A 563 -36.89 -43.16 -5.63
C ALA A 563 -37.67 -41.96 -6.21
N THR A 564 -37.19 -41.56 -7.38
CA THR A 564 -37.77 -40.78 -8.50
C THR A 564 -39.30 -40.69 -8.64
N VAL A 565 -39.79 -39.51 -9.05
CA VAL A 565 -40.88 -39.35 -10.04
C VAL A 565 -40.70 -38.03 -10.83
N VAL A 566 -40.81 -38.10 -12.16
CA VAL A 566 -40.91 -36.99 -13.13
C VAL A 566 -42.37 -36.92 -13.62
N PRO A 567 -42.87 -35.75 -14.04
CA PRO A 567 -43.61 -35.73 -15.31
C PRO A 567 -43.27 -34.55 -16.24
N THR A 568 -43.64 -34.78 -17.50
CA THR A 568 -43.32 -34.07 -18.75
C THR A 568 -44.56 -33.34 -19.29
N GLU A 569 -44.39 -32.23 -20.03
CA GLU A 569 -45.13 -31.79 -21.26
C GLU A 569 -44.73 -30.31 -21.56
N ALA A 570 -44.06 -29.95 -22.66
CA ALA A 570 -44.40 -29.91 -24.09
C ALA A 570 -45.10 -28.61 -24.54
N ALA A 571 -44.41 -27.77 -25.36
CA ALA A 571 -44.99 -27.05 -26.51
C ALA A 571 -43.91 -26.31 -27.34
N LEU A 572 -44.04 -26.45 -28.66
CA LEU A 572 -43.20 -25.97 -29.76
C LEU A 572 -43.55 -24.53 -30.19
N TYR A 573 -42.59 -23.76 -30.71
CA TYR A 573 -42.73 -22.91 -31.93
C TYR A 573 -41.36 -22.32 -32.35
N GLN A 574 -41.10 -22.32 -33.66
CA GLN A 574 -39.97 -21.71 -34.40
C GLN A 574 -40.52 -21.32 -35.80
N PRO A 575 -39.77 -20.69 -36.75
CA PRO A 575 -38.65 -19.72 -36.66
C PRO A 575 -38.77 -18.56 -37.70
N SER A 576 -37.78 -17.65 -37.77
CA SER A 576 -37.29 -16.84 -38.95
C SER A 576 -36.43 -15.66 -38.46
N MET A 577 -35.31 -15.17 -39.03
CA MET A 577 -34.47 -15.41 -40.21
C MET A 577 -33.08 -14.76 -39.97
N LEU A 578 -32.09 -15.19 -40.76
CA LEU A 578 -30.67 -14.83 -40.81
C LEU A 578 -30.35 -13.36 -41.15
N LEU A 579 -29.21 -12.84 -40.66
CA LEU A 579 -28.16 -12.16 -41.45
C LEU A 579 -26.92 -11.80 -40.59
N ASN A 580 -25.74 -12.09 -41.12
CA ASN A 580 -24.41 -11.69 -40.62
C ASN A 580 -23.46 -11.63 -41.86
N PRO A 581 -22.22 -11.11 -41.80
CA PRO A 581 -21.77 -9.74 -41.53
C PRO A 581 -20.80 -9.21 -42.63
N ARG A 582 -20.26 -7.99 -42.49
CA ARG A 582 -19.04 -7.54 -43.20
C ARG A 582 -17.95 -7.06 -42.24
N THR A 583 -16.72 -7.43 -42.59
CA THR A 583 -15.45 -7.34 -41.87
C THR A 583 -14.64 -6.07 -42.21
N LEU A 584 -13.93 -5.50 -41.24
CA LEU A 584 -12.76 -4.62 -41.44
C LEU A 584 -11.64 -5.01 -40.45
N GLN A 585 -10.40 -4.97 -40.95
CA GLN A 585 -9.17 -5.49 -40.34
C GLN A 585 -8.61 -4.63 -39.18
N PRO A 586 -7.79 -5.21 -38.26
CA PRO A 586 -7.04 -4.45 -37.27
C PRO A 586 -5.61 -4.09 -37.73
N SER A 587 -5.15 -2.92 -37.30
CA SER A 587 -3.79 -2.40 -37.42
C SER A 587 -2.90 -2.81 -36.23
N THR A 588 -1.64 -3.07 -36.54
CA THR A 588 -0.55 -3.58 -35.69
C THR A 588 0.02 -2.50 -34.77
N ALA A 589 0.37 -2.84 -33.52
CA ALA A 589 1.22 -2.03 -32.65
C ALA A 589 2.28 -2.89 -31.93
N TYR A 590 3.54 -2.47 -32.07
CA TYR A 590 4.76 -3.04 -31.50
C TYR A 590 4.96 -2.57 -30.03
N TYR A 591 5.48 -3.45 -29.16
CA TYR A 591 6.08 -3.08 -27.86
C TYR A 591 7.53 -3.56 -27.78
N PRO A 592 8.48 -2.76 -27.23
CA PRO A 592 9.87 -3.19 -27.00
C PRO A 592 10.03 -3.91 -25.64
N ALA A 593 11.01 -4.81 -25.57
CA ALA A 593 11.33 -5.63 -24.41
C ALA A 593 12.16 -4.87 -23.35
N GLY A 594 11.74 -4.93 -22.08
CA GLY A 594 12.51 -4.50 -20.92
C GLY A 594 13.28 -5.67 -20.30
N ALA A 595 14.56 -5.45 -20.01
CA ALA A 595 15.53 -6.43 -19.55
C ALA A 595 15.23 -6.97 -18.13
N GLN A 596 15.35 -8.30 -17.97
CA GLN A 596 15.51 -8.96 -16.67
C GLN A 596 16.74 -9.87 -16.70
N LEU A 597 17.50 -9.83 -15.60
CA LEU A 597 18.79 -10.47 -15.37
C LEU A 597 18.66 -12.00 -15.33
N PHE A 598 19.15 -12.69 -16.36
CA PHE A 598 19.46 -14.12 -16.29
C PHE A 598 20.96 -14.31 -16.10
N MET A 599 21.36 -15.06 -15.06
CA MET A 599 22.68 -15.70 -15.01
C MET A 599 22.64 -16.90 -15.96
N ASN A 600 23.33 -16.78 -17.09
CA ASN A 600 23.54 -17.84 -18.07
C ASN A 600 24.45 -18.92 -17.45
N TYR A 601 23.94 -20.10 -17.14
CA TYR A 601 24.76 -21.27 -16.82
C TYR A 601 25.23 -21.95 -18.11
N THR A 602 26.04 -21.25 -18.90
CA THR A 602 26.83 -21.85 -19.99
C THR A 602 28.24 -22.27 -19.53
N ALA A 603 28.57 -22.16 -18.24
CA ALA A 603 29.95 -22.28 -17.75
C ALA A 603 30.34 -23.63 -17.09
N TYR A 604 29.47 -24.64 -17.08
CA TYR A 604 29.82 -25.95 -16.54
C TYR A 604 29.22 -27.07 -17.38
N TYR A 605 29.80 -27.33 -18.54
CA TYR A 605 29.79 -28.65 -19.18
C TYR A 605 31.07 -28.79 -20.01
N PRO A 606 31.79 -29.91 -19.94
CA PRO A 606 32.85 -30.22 -20.89
C PRO A 606 32.34 -30.34 -22.33
#